data_AF-A0A494VVB8-F1
#
_entry.id   AF-A0A494VVB8-F1
#
_cell.length_a   1.000
_cell.length_b   1.000
_cell.length_c   1.000
_cell.angle_alpha   90.00
_cell.angle_beta   90.00
_cell.angle_gamma   90.00
#
_symmetry.space_group_name_H-M   'P 1'
#
loop_
_entity.id
_entity.type
_entity.pdbx_description
1 polymer ?
#
loop_
_entity_poly.entity_id
_entity_poly.type
_entity_poly.pdbx_seq_one_letter_code
_entity_poly.pdbx_strand_id
1 'polypeptide(L)'
;MNPIIKISLKYFVIQLIWLLIAFYVTDQAFVPEVIPYTPIRPGGIIFAFIPISTIIFYEKEVLRTNADLTIGRLTFYAAGMWFVTQLCYQIFRQSTLPDNRLHHFFVAMIAMTIFNSIISFLVAFQLKTKRTKRLMTFIAIIWILAVVLVKLFPNLTN
;
A
#
# COMPACT_ATOMS: atom_id res chain seq x y z
N MET A 1 23.52 -13.84 3.89
CA MET A 1 22.59 -12.70 3.72
C MET A 1 21.51 -12.79 4.80
N ASN A 2 21.17 -11.68 5.48
CA ASN A 2 20.13 -11.68 6.52
C ASN A 2 18.80 -12.19 5.91
N PRO A 3 18.12 -13.17 6.53
CA PRO A 3 16.90 -13.75 5.98
C PRO A 3 15.81 -12.71 5.70
N ILE A 4 15.71 -11.67 6.52
CA ILE A 4 14.75 -10.57 6.34
C ILE A 4 15.02 -9.83 5.03
N ILE A 5 16.29 -9.62 4.67
CA ILE A 5 16.68 -8.95 3.41
C ILE A 5 16.28 -9.83 2.22
N LYS A 6 16.49 -11.15 2.30
CA LYS A 6 16.08 -12.09 1.24
C LYS A 6 14.57 -12.05 1.00
N ILE A 7 13.79 -12.05 2.08
CA ILE A 7 12.33 -11.94 2.01
C ILE A 7 11.94 -10.57 1.43
N SER A 8 12.57 -9.50 1.90
CA SER A 8 12.29 -8.13 1.41
C SER A 8 12.56 -7.99 -0.08
N LEU A 9 13.66 -8.53 -0.59
CA LEU A 9 13.97 -8.53 -2.02
C LEU A 9 12.94 -9.34 -2.83
N LYS A 10 12.54 -10.52 -2.35
CA LYS A 10 11.51 -11.35 -3.01
C LYS A 10 10.20 -10.58 -3.16
N TYR A 11 9.69 -9.98 -2.08
CA TYR A 11 8.41 -9.26 -2.12
C TYR A 11 8.51 -7.90 -2.80
N PHE A 12 9.67 -7.24 -2.76
CA PHE A 12 9.97 -6.07 -3.59
C PHE A 12 9.79 -6.38 -5.08
N VAL A 13 10.41 -7.46 -5.58
CA VAL A 13 10.30 -7.85 -7.00
C VAL A 13 8.86 -8.20 -7.36
N ILE A 14 8.18 -9.00 -6.54
CA ILE A 14 6.76 -9.36 -6.75
C ILE A 14 5.90 -8.09 -6.85
N GLN A 15 6.09 -7.15 -5.92
CA GLN A 15 5.29 -5.94 -5.86
C GLN A 15 5.59 -5.01 -7.05
N LEU A 16 6.85 -4.90 -7.46
CA LEU A 16 7.25 -4.11 -8.63
C LEU A 16 6.62 -4.68 -9.90
N ILE A 17 6.71 -5.99 -10.11
CA ILE A 17 6.07 -6.65 -11.26
C ILE A 17 4.57 -6.38 -11.30
N TRP A 18 3.89 -6.49 -10.15
CA TRP A 18 2.47 -6.18 -10.07
C TRP A 18 2.15 -4.74 -10.43
N LEU A 19 2.95 -3.77 -9.97
CA LEU A 19 2.76 -2.36 -10.32
C LEU A 19 2.97 -2.11 -11.82
N LEU A 20 3.95 -2.79 -12.45
CA LEU A 20 4.20 -2.70 -13.88
C LEU A 20 3.07 -3.34 -14.71
N ILE A 21 2.57 -4.50 -14.30
CA ILE A 21 1.40 -5.13 -14.93
C ILE A 21 0.19 -4.21 -14.78
N ALA A 22 -0.03 -3.68 -13.57
CA ALA A 22 -1.15 -2.79 -13.31
C ALA A 22 -1.07 -1.53 -14.17
N PHE A 23 0.12 -0.94 -14.31
CA PHE A 23 0.40 0.17 -15.22
C PHE A 23 0.01 -0.18 -16.66
N TYR A 24 0.52 -1.29 -17.20
CA TYR A 24 0.21 -1.72 -18.57
C TYR A 24 -1.28 -1.98 -18.79
N VAL A 25 -1.95 -2.65 -17.84
CA VAL A 25 -3.38 -2.94 -17.91
C VAL A 25 -4.21 -1.67 -17.81
N THR A 26 -3.89 -0.73 -16.92
CA THR A 26 -4.66 0.52 -16.82
C THR A 26 -4.45 1.47 -18.00
N ASP A 27 -3.27 1.42 -18.62
CA ASP A 27 -2.93 2.31 -19.73
C ASP A 27 -3.43 1.75 -21.09
N GLN A 28 -3.50 0.42 -21.23
CA GLN A 28 -3.91 -0.23 -22.50
C GLN A 28 -5.28 -0.92 -22.48
N ALA A 29 -5.86 -1.23 -21.31
CA ALA A 29 -7.13 -1.95 -21.24
C ALA A 29 -8.31 -1.02 -20.90
N PHE A 30 -9.43 -1.27 -21.58
CA PHE A 30 -10.79 -0.76 -21.40
C PHE A 30 -11.33 -0.95 -19.96
N VAL A 31 -10.69 -0.38 -18.94
CA VAL A 31 -11.25 -0.33 -17.58
C VAL A 31 -12.17 0.89 -17.52
N PRO A 32 -13.49 0.72 -17.31
CA PRO A 32 -14.40 1.84 -17.15
C PRO A 32 -13.91 2.72 -16.00
N GLU A 33 -13.77 4.02 -16.23
CA GLU A 33 -13.32 4.96 -15.19
C GLU A 33 -14.22 4.91 -13.94
N VAL A 34 -15.50 4.57 -14.13
CA VAL A 34 -16.52 4.50 -13.09
C VAL A 34 -17.49 3.36 -13.42
N ILE A 35 -17.88 2.56 -12.43
CA ILE A 35 -19.04 1.66 -12.59
C ILE A 35 -20.30 2.52 -12.52
N PRO A 36 -21.22 2.45 -13.51
CA PRO A 36 -22.46 3.22 -13.47
C PRO A 36 -23.17 3.10 -12.12
N TYR A 37 -23.65 4.22 -11.58
CA TYR A 37 -24.38 4.32 -10.30
C TYR A 37 -23.55 4.08 -9.02
N THR A 38 -22.22 4.00 -9.10
CA THR A 38 -21.35 4.02 -7.91
C THR A 38 -20.16 4.97 -8.10
N PRO A 39 -19.71 5.70 -7.07
CA PRO A 39 -18.48 6.52 -7.16
C PRO A 39 -17.20 5.66 -7.12
N ILE A 40 -17.32 4.34 -7.29
CA ILE A 40 -16.24 3.38 -7.08
C ILE A 40 -15.56 3.13 -8.42
N ARG A 41 -14.26 3.43 -8.49
CA ARG A 41 -13.42 3.10 -9.64
C ARG A 41 -12.90 1.67 -9.48
N PRO A 42 -13.24 0.72 -10.37
CA PRO A 42 -12.85 -0.69 -10.23
C PRO A 42 -11.33 -0.88 -10.27
N GLY A 43 -10.61 -0.01 -11.02
CA GLY A 43 -9.15 0.07 -10.95
C GLY A 43 -8.66 0.31 -9.51
N GLY A 44 -9.29 1.21 -8.76
CA GLY A 44 -8.90 1.50 -7.37
C GLY A 44 -9.01 0.29 -6.43
N ILE A 45 -9.95 -0.63 -6.65
CA ILE A 45 -10.11 -1.84 -5.83
C ILE A 45 -8.96 -2.82 -6.06
N ILE A 46 -8.62 -3.09 -7.32
CA ILE A 46 -7.52 -3.99 -7.68
C ILE A 46 -6.19 -3.43 -7.12
N PHE A 47 -6.00 -2.12 -7.25
CA PHE A 47 -4.84 -1.41 -6.73
C PHE A 47 -4.78 -1.37 -5.19
N ALA A 48 -5.87 -1.64 -4.47
CA ALA A 48 -5.87 -1.77 -3.01
C ALA A 48 -5.63 -3.22 -2.55
N PHE A 49 -6.19 -4.21 -3.25
CA PHE A 49 -6.11 -5.62 -2.86
C PHE A 49 -4.69 -6.18 -2.99
N ILE A 50 -4.00 -5.86 -4.08
CA ILE A 50 -2.61 -6.27 -4.32
C ILE A 50 -1.72 -5.81 -3.15
N PRO A 51 -1.70 -4.52 -2.76
CA PRO A 51 -0.86 -4.08 -1.66
C PRO A 51 -1.07 -4.82 -0.36
N ILE A 52 -2.34 -4.96 0.01
CA ILE A 52 -2.76 -5.60 1.26
C ILE A 52 -2.28 -7.06 1.26
N SER A 53 -2.52 -7.79 0.17
CA SER A 53 -2.11 -9.19 0.05
C SER A 53 -0.58 -9.35 0.17
N THR A 54 0.20 -8.53 -0.53
CA THR A 54 1.67 -8.55 -0.47
C THR A 54 2.19 -8.26 0.94
N ILE A 55 1.62 -7.26 1.63
CA ILE A 55 1.99 -6.92 3.01
C ILE A 55 1.71 -8.10 3.95
N ILE A 56 0.53 -8.73 3.85
CA ILE A 56 0.16 -9.89 4.66
C ILE A 56 1.14 -11.05 4.47
N PHE A 57 1.44 -11.40 3.22
CA PHE A 57 2.36 -12.51 2.94
C PHE A 57 3.80 -12.19 3.38
N TYR A 58 4.26 -10.96 3.12
CA TYR A 58 5.58 -10.49 3.55
C TYR A 58 5.74 -10.58 5.08
N GLU A 59 4.84 -9.95 5.83
CA GLU A 59 4.93 -9.90 7.29
C GLU A 59 4.79 -11.28 7.92
N LYS A 60 3.94 -12.15 7.34
CA LYS A 60 3.80 -13.55 7.77
C LYS A 60 5.09 -14.34 7.53
N GLU A 61 5.78 -14.14 6.41
CA GLU A 61 7.05 -14.83 6.10
C GLU A 61 8.19 -14.30 6.98
N VAL A 62 8.22 -12.99 7.26
CA VAL A 62 9.17 -12.39 8.21
C VAL A 62 8.96 -12.92 9.63
N LEU A 63 7.72 -12.97 10.12
CA LEU A 63 7.39 -13.52 11.44
C LEU A 63 7.69 -15.02 11.57
N ARG A 64 7.61 -15.79 10.48
CA ARG A 64 8.04 -17.20 10.48
C ARG A 64 9.53 -17.35 10.70
N THR A 65 10.32 -16.38 10.22
CA THR A 65 11.78 -16.43 10.34
C THR A 65 12.28 -15.78 11.63
N ASN A 66 11.55 -14.79 12.14
CA ASN A 66 11.87 -14.11 13.38
C ASN A 66 10.59 -13.71 14.12
N ALA A 67 10.10 -14.62 14.97
CA ALA A 67 8.84 -14.48 15.68
C ALA A 67 8.86 -13.38 16.76
N ASP A 68 10.04 -13.02 17.25
CA ASP A 68 10.22 -12.05 18.34
C ASP A 68 10.21 -10.58 17.87
N LEU A 69 10.13 -10.34 16.56
CA LEU A 69 10.01 -8.99 16.02
C LEU A 69 8.82 -8.24 16.63
N THR A 70 9.05 -7.00 17.03
CA THR A 70 7.99 -6.11 17.52
C THR A 70 7.13 -5.65 16.36
N ILE A 71 5.86 -5.30 16.64
CA ILE A 71 4.92 -4.77 15.63
C ILE A 71 5.56 -3.58 14.91
N GLY A 72 6.14 -2.62 15.64
CA GLY A 72 6.77 -1.45 15.05
C GLY A 72 7.93 -1.78 14.09
N ARG A 73 8.78 -2.77 14.42
CA ARG A 73 9.86 -3.19 13.51
C ARG A 73 9.29 -3.89 12.26
N LEU A 74 8.28 -4.73 12.42
CA LEU A 74 7.63 -5.41 11.29
C LEU A 74 7.01 -4.38 10.33
N THR A 75 6.33 -3.39 10.89
CA THR A 75 5.75 -2.27 10.14
C THR A 75 6.82 -1.47 9.42
N PHE A 76 7.94 -1.17 10.08
CA PHE A 76 9.02 -0.41 9.47
C PHE A 76 9.66 -1.15 8.28
N TYR A 77 9.87 -2.47 8.40
CA TYR A 77 10.41 -3.27 7.32
C TYR A 77 9.46 -3.36 6.12
N ALA A 78 8.17 -3.59 6.37
CA ALA A 78 7.16 -3.65 5.32
C ALA A 78 6.95 -2.29 4.65
N ALA A 79 6.84 -1.20 5.42
CA ALA A 79 6.73 0.16 4.90
C ALA A 79 7.97 0.57 4.11
N GLY A 80 9.17 0.22 4.58
CA GLY A 80 10.43 0.47 3.87
C GLY A 80 10.51 -0.26 2.53
N MET A 81 10.13 -1.55 2.50
CA MET A 81 10.02 -2.31 1.25
C MET A 81 9.03 -1.66 0.27
N TRP A 82 7.88 -1.22 0.76
CA TRP A 82 6.89 -0.48 -0.05
C TRP A 82 7.41 0.83 -0.60
N PHE A 83 8.06 1.63 0.25
CA PHE A 83 8.63 2.91 -0.13
C PHE A 83 9.64 2.76 -1.28
N VAL A 84 10.57 1.81 -1.14
CA VAL A 84 11.58 1.54 -2.19
C VAL A 84 10.90 1.05 -3.48
N THR A 85 9.89 0.19 -3.37
CA THR A 85 9.13 -0.28 -4.55
C THR A 85 8.41 0.85 -5.26
N GLN A 86 7.72 1.73 -4.51
CA GLN A 86 7.03 2.90 -5.05
C GLN A 86 7.99 3.87 -5.70
N LEU A 87 9.14 4.12 -5.08
CA LEU A 87 10.18 4.97 -5.66
C LEU A 87 10.66 4.43 -7.02
N CYS A 88 10.97 3.14 -7.11
CA CYS A 88 11.34 2.52 -8.38
C CYS A 88 10.22 2.61 -9.44
N TYR A 89 8.98 2.33 -9.02
CA TYR A 89 7.82 2.39 -9.92
C TYR A 89 7.56 3.80 -10.45
N GLN A 90 7.61 4.83 -9.59
CA GLN A 90 7.36 6.21 -10.02
C GLN A 90 8.48 6.75 -10.91
N ILE A 91 9.73 6.35 -10.67
CA ILE A 91 10.86 6.66 -11.57
C ILE A 91 10.61 6.03 -12.95
N PHE A 92 10.25 4.74 -12.99
CA PHE A 92 9.89 4.07 -14.24
C PHE A 92 8.74 4.80 -14.95
N ARG A 93 7.64 5.06 -14.25
CA ARG A 93 6.46 5.75 -14.81
C ARG A 93 6.81 7.12 -15.37
N GLN A 94 7.59 7.94 -14.66
CA GLN A 94 7.99 9.27 -15.11
C GLN A 94 8.94 9.23 -16.31
N SER A 95 9.76 8.18 -16.43
CA SER A 95 10.60 7.99 -17.62
C SER A 95 9.81 7.57 -18.87
N THR A 96 8.66 6.92 -18.69
CA THR A 96 7.83 6.41 -19.80
C THR A 96 6.74 7.39 -20.23
N LEU A 97 6.14 8.12 -19.28
CA LEU A 97 5.12 9.13 -19.56
C LEU A 97 5.72 10.53 -19.36
N PRO A 98 6.00 11.28 -20.44
CA PRO A 98 6.61 12.61 -20.37
C PRO A 98 5.55 13.66 -19.99
N ASP A 99 4.95 13.50 -18.81
CA ASP A 99 4.03 14.49 -18.26
C ASP A 99 4.70 15.19 -17.08
N ASN A 100 4.85 16.51 -17.20
CA ASN A 100 5.83 17.32 -16.46
C ASN A 100 5.41 17.64 -15.02
N ARG A 101 4.81 16.68 -14.31
CA ARG A 101 4.12 16.92 -13.04
C ARG A 101 4.82 16.17 -11.90
N LEU A 102 6.01 16.66 -11.53
CA LEU A 102 6.72 16.27 -10.29
C LEU A 102 5.80 16.28 -9.06
N HIS A 103 4.82 17.19 -9.03
CA HIS A 103 3.79 17.21 -7.99
C HIS A 103 3.04 15.87 -7.86
N HIS A 104 2.61 15.26 -8.98
CA HIS A 104 1.90 13.97 -8.97
C HIS A 104 2.79 12.82 -8.54
N PHE A 105 4.09 12.88 -8.86
CA PHE A 105 5.08 11.93 -8.36
C PHE A 105 5.15 11.96 -6.83
N PHE A 106 5.35 13.15 -6.25
CA PHE A 106 5.51 13.30 -4.80
C PHE A 106 4.22 13.01 -4.04
N VAL A 107 3.09 13.51 -4.52
CA VAL A 107 1.78 13.26 -3.90
C VAL A 107 1.46 11.77 -3.90
N ALA A 108 1.63 11.07 -5.04
CA ALA A 108 1.37 9.64 -5.12
C ALA A 108 2.33 8.84 -4.22
N MET A 109 3.62 9.17 -4.23
CA MET A 109 4.62 8.47 -3.41
C MET A 109 4.33 8.64 -1.90
N ILE A 110 4.07 9.87 -1.44
CA ILE A 110 3.79 10.15 -0.02
C ILE A 110 2.47 9.51 0.40
N ALA A 111 1.40 9.73 -0.37
CA ALA A 111 0.07 9.19 -0.05
C ALA A 111 0.09 7.65 0.02
N MET A 112 0.69 6.98 -0.96
CA MET A 112 0.79 5.53 -0.98
C MET A 112 1.69 5.00 0.14
N THR A 113 2.76 5.69 0.49
CA THR A 113 3.65 5.27 1.59
C THR A 113 2.93 5.37 2.94
N ILE A 114 2.23 6.48 3.21
CA ILE A 114 1.45 6.65 4.44
C ILE A 114 0.35 5.58 4.51
N PHE A 115 -0.40 5.40 3.43
CA PHE A 115 -1.48 4.41 3.37
C PHE A 115 -0.96 2.99 3.62
N ASN A 116 0.12 2.58 2.97
CA ASN A 116 0.71 1.25 3.16
C ASN A 116 1.36 1.09 4.54
N SER A 117 1.88 2.17 5.15
CA SER A 117 2.37 2.12 6.52
C SER A 117 1.24 1.85 7.52
N ILE A 118 0.07 2.47 7.34
CA ILE A 118 -1.11 2.20 8.15
C ILE A 118 -1.58 0.75 7.96
N ILE A 119 -1.68 0.28 6.71
CA ILE A 119 -2.06 -1.11 6.42
C ILE A 119 -1.07 -2.08 7.08
N SER A 120 0.23 -1.84 6.91
CA SER A 120 1.27 -2.67 7.49
C SER A 120 1.20 -2.70 9.02
N PHE A 121 0.91 -1.57 9.68
CA PHE A 121 0.66 -1.57 11.11
C PHE A 121 -0.53 -2.46 11.50
N LEU A 122 -1.65 -2.33 10.78
CA LEU A 122 -2.87 -3.10 11.02
C LEU A 122 -2.64 -4.61 10.81
N VAL A 123 -1.93 -4.98 9.74
CA VAL A 123 -1.57 -6.38 9.45
C VAL A 123 -0.63 -6.94 10.52
N ALA A 124 0.41 -6.20 10.90
CA ALA A 124 1.37 -6.62 11.92
C ALA A 124 0.68 -6.82 13.27
N PHE A 125 -0.22 -5.91 13.63
CA PHE A 125 -1.06 -6.02 14.82
C PHE A 125 -1.98 -7.24 14.76
N GLN A 126 -2.64 -7.49 13.62
CA GLN A 126 -3.50 -8.66 13.44
C GLN A 126 -2.71 -9.98 13.57
N LEU A 127 -1.57 -10.09 12.90
CA LEU A 127 -0.75 -11.30 12.86
C LEU A 127 -0.17 -11.66 14.23
N LYS A 128 0.30 -10.67 15.01
CA LYS A 128 0.84 -10.89 16.37
C LYS A 128 -0.26 -11.14 17.40
N THR A 129 -1.35 -10.38 17.35
CA THR A 129 -2.35 -10.41 18.43
C THR A 129 -3.42 -11.49 18.20
N LYS A 130 -3.62 -11.97 16.97
CA LYS A 130 -4.69 -12.91 16.54
C LYS A 130 -6.12 -12.48 16.96
N ARG A 131 -6.32 -11.23 17.36
CA ARG A 131 -7.59 -10.69 17.87
C ARG A 131 -8.27 -9.86 16.79
N THR A 132 -8.95 -10.54 15.86
CA THR A 132 -9.69 -9.92 14.75
C THR A 132 -10.70 -8.86 15.22
N LYS A 133 -11.32 -9.05 16.40
CA LYS A 133 -12.24 -8.07 16.99
C LYS A 133 -11.57 -6.72 17.28
N ARG A 134 -10.32 -6.71 17.76
CA ARG A 134 -9.56 -5.47 18.04
C ARG A 134 -9.10 -4.78 16.76
N LEU A 135 -8.83 -5.54 15.70
CA LEU A 135 -8.52 -4.99 14.38
C LEU A 135 -9.70 -4.22 13.81
N MET A 136 -10.92 -4.80 13.87
CA MET A 136 -12.14 -4.12 13.43
C MET A 136 -12.36 -2.80 14.18
N THR A 137 -12.08 -2.76 15.49
CA THR A 137 -12.15 -1.52 16.28
C THR A 137 -11.13 -0.49 15.80
N PHE A 138 -9.89 -0.89 15.50
CA PHE A 138 -8.86 0.01 14.98
C PHE A 138 -9.21 0.56 13.59
N ILE A 139 -9.72 -0.29 12.69
CA ILE A 139 -10.19 0.12 11.38
C ILE A 139 -11.34 1.12 11.52
N ALA A 140 -12.31 0.87 12.41
CA ALA A 140 -13.41 1.79 12.68
C ALA A 140 -12.90 3.14 13.23
N ILE A 141 -11.93 3.14 14.13
CA ILE A 141 -11.33 4.37 14.68
C ILE A 141 -10.62 5.17 13.59
N ILE A 142 -9.82 4.51 12.75
CA ILE A 142 -9.11 5.16 11.62
C ILE A 142 -10.12 5.73 10.62
N TRP A 143 -11.19 5.01 10.33
CA TRP A 143 -12.25 5.48 9.43
C TRP A 143 -12.98 6.70 10.01
N ILE A 144 -13.33 6.67 11.29
CA ILE A 144 -13.94 7.83 11.98
C ILE A 144 -13.00 9.03 11.95
N LEU A 145 -11.71 8.83 12.24
CA LEU A 145 -10.70 9.90 12.16
C LEU A 145 -10.58 10.47 10.75
N ALA A 146 -10.58 9.62 9.71
CA ALA A 146 -10.54 10.06 8.32
C ALA A 146 -11.78 10.89 7.96
N VAL A 147 -12.99 10.45 8.35
CA VAL A 147 -14.24 11.18 8.11
C VAL A 147 -14.24 12.53 8.83
N VAL A 148 -13.76 12.57 10.08
CA VAL A 148 -13.65 13.81 10.86
C VAL A 148 -12.64 14.77 10.23
N LEU A 149 -11.48 14.27 9.78
CA LEU A 149 -10.47 15.08 9.11
C LEU A 149 -10.98 15.67 7.79
N VAL A 150 -11.69 14.89 6.98
CA VAL A 150 -12.31 15.38 5.73
C VAL A 150 -13.37 16.46 6.02
N LYS A 151 -14.16 16.31 7.10
CA LYS A 151 -15.13 17.33 7.50
C LYS A 151 -14.48 18.61 8.05
N LEU A 152 -13.36 18.49 8.75
CA LEU A 152 -12.64 19.64 9.33
C LEU A 152 -11.77 20.37 8.29
N PHE A 153 -11.29 19.67 7.26
CA PHE A 153 -10.42 20.22 6.23
C PHE A 153 -10.94 19.91 4.81
N PRO A 154 -12.06 20.53 4.40
CA PRO A 154 -12.68 20.26 3.09
C PRO A 154 -11.80 20.62 1.89
N ASN A 155 -10.77 21.45 2.08
CA ASN A 155 -9.85 21.88 1.02
C ASN A 155 -8.71 20.89 0.71
N LEU A 156 -8.62 19.75 1.40
CA LEU A 156 -7.62 18.70 1.10
C LEU A 156 -8.08 17.74 -0.02
N THR A 157 -9.36 17.81 -0.40
CA THR A 157 -9.99 16.92 -1.38
C THR A 157 -10.34 17.59 -2.72
N ASN A 158 -9.97 18.86 -2.89
CA ASN A 158 -10.13 19.61 -4.15
C ASN A 158 -8.79 19.73 -4.89
#